data_AF-A0A3C0J8B5-F1
#
_entry.id   AF-A0A3C0J8B5-F1
#
_cell.length_a   1.000
_cell.length_b   1.000
_cell.length_c   1.000
_cell.angle_alpha   90.00
_cell.angle_beta   90.00
_cell.angle_gamma   90.00
#
_symmetry.space_group_name_H-M   'P 1'
#
loop_
_entity.id
_entity.type
_entity.pdbx_description
1 polymer ?
#
loop_
_entity_poly.entity_id
_entity_poly.type
_entity_poly.pdbx_seq_one_letter_code
_entity_poly.pdbx_strand_id
1 'polypeptide(L)'
;MSEWNELKKMHYGSDTCVLSESGTIDFSPEKLKKIEGGEKLSYDEYLEIQRESAKDCRHYFEMCYYEMVLGFKGQIEKKNSKNVCFKRIYVEGMYRDCTCFDGKEDHVWLPINGFEEYEVGDCLSFFAEIYLYLKTGNGKKIDYGLRNPEGIKKIEAYELPSDDKLLMQSINSIICETCFLNEQCYGGYCLRNKDKLKAIRKDTLKIAKAK
;
A
#
# COMPACT_ATOMS: atom_id res chain seq x y z
N MET A 1 -18.70 18.73 -16.90
CA MET A 1 -18.74 17.28 -16.59
C MET A 1 -17.88 17.12 -15.34
N SER A 2 -18.20 16.23 -14.37
CA SER A 2 -17.30 16.07 -13.22
C SER A 2 -15.99 15.42 -13.68
N GLU A 3 -14.87 15.73 -13.02
CA GLU A 3 -13.56 15.12 -13.31
C GLU A 3 -13.65 13.59 -13.28
N TRP A 4 -14.41 13.03 -12.33
CA TRP A 4 -14.71 11.59 -12.28
C TRP A 4 -15.35 11.06 -13.56
N ASN A 5 -16.35 11.76 -14.11
CA ASN A 5 -17.04 11.31 -15.31
C ASN A 5 -16.13 11.37 -16.55
N GLU A 6 -15.21 12.33 -16.60
CA GLU A 6 -14.21 12.43 -17.67
C GLU A 6 -13.17 11.30 -17.55
N LEU A 7 -12.64 11.08 -16.35
CA LEU A 7 -11.71 9.98 -16.04
C LEU A 7 -12.34 8.63 -16.39
N LYS A 8 -13.56 8.39 -15.90
CA LYS A 8 -14.31 7.17 -16.18
C LYS A 8 -14.53 6.98 -17.68
N LYS A 9 -14.92 8.02 -18.41
CA LYS A 9 -15.10 7.95 -19.87
C LYS A 9 -13.81 7.63 -20.62
N MET A 10 -12.67 8.16 -20.17
CA MET A 10 -11.38 7.97 -20.83
C MET A 10 -10.83 6.54 -20.69
N HIS A 11 -11.04 5.93 -19.52
CA HIS A 11 -10.45 4.63 -19.17
C HIS A 11 -11.47 3.49 -19.03
N TYR A 12 -12.74 3.70 -19.39
CA TYR A 12 -13.78 2.68 -19.18
C TYR A 12 -13.44 1.36 -19.89
N GLY A 13 -13.29 0.29 -19.10
CA GLY A 13 -12.98 -1.05 -19.59
C GLY A 13 -11.54 -1.27 -20.05
N SER A 14 -10.63 -0.32 -19.86
CA SER A 14 -9.20 -0.50 -20.19
C SER A 14 -8.43 -1.19 -19.06
N ASP A 15 -7.35 -1.88 -19.41
CA ASP A 15 -6.43 -2.50 -18.45
C ASP A 15 -5.42 -1.46 -17.92
N THR A 16 -5.92 -0.43 -17.25
CA THR A 16 -5.13 0.71 -16.76
C THR A 16 -5.46 1.03 -15.31
N CYS A 17 -4.42 1.33 -14.54
CA CYS A 17 -4.52 1.84 -13.18
C CYS A 17 -4.11 3.32 -13.17
N VAL A 18 -4.92 4.19 -12.57
CA VAL A 18 -4.71 5.65 -12.61
C VAL A 18 -4.77 6.22 -11.19
N LEU A 19 -3.77 7.04 -10.85
CA LEU A 19 -3.81 7.87 -9.66
C LEU A 19 -4.70 9.11 -9.93
N SER A 20 -5.75 9.28 -9.12
CA SER A 20 -6.71 10.38 -9.22
C SER A 20 -6.81 11.16 -7.89
N GLU A 21 -7.57 12.26 -7.86
CA GLU A 21 -7.86 12.99 -6.61
C GLU A 21 -8.58 12.13 -5.54
N SER A 22 -9.24 11.06 -5.97
CA SER A 22 -9.90 10.10 -5.07
C SER A 22 -8.95 9.03 -4.54
N GLY A 23 -7.75 8.91 -5.12
CA GLY A 23 -6.79 7.83 -4.91
C GLY A 23 -6.65 6.97 -6.17
N THR A 24 -6.09 5.77 -6.01
CA THR A 24 -5.81 4.83 -7.10
C THR A 24 -7.09 4.16 -7.60
N ILE A 25 -7.34 4.19 -8.91
CA ILE A 25 -8.49 3.56 -9.56
C ILE A 25 -8.01 2.58 -10.63
N ASP A 26 -8.35 1.31 -10.50
CA ASP A 26 -8.04 0.27 -11.48
C ASP A 26 -9.26 0.01 -12.38
N PHE A 27 -9.11 0.33 -13.67
CA PHE A 27 -10.18 0.19 -14.66
C PHE A 27 -10.24 -1.22 -15.27
N SER A 28 -9.35 -2.13 -14.91
CA SER A 28 -9.32 -3.47 -15.52
C SER A 28 -10.55 -4.30 -15.14
N PRO A 29 -11.35 -4.78 -16.11
CA PRO A 29 -12.43 -5.73 -15.83
C PRO A 29 -11.93 -7.06 -15.28
N GLU A 30 -10.67 -7.43 -15.55
CA GLU A 30 -10.05 -8.63 -15.00
C GLU A 30 -9.74 -8.48 -13.50
N LYS A 31 -9.47 -7.26 -13.03
CA LYS A 31 -9.20 -6.98 -11.62
C LYS A 31 -10.46 -7.09 -10.77
N LEU A 32 -11.62 -6.71 -11.31
CA LEU A 32 -12.91 -6.98 -10.69
C LEU A 32 -13.10 -8.46 -10.33
N LYS A 33 -12.73 -9.37 -11.23
CA LYS A 33 -12.85 -10.83 -11.01
C LYS A 33 -11.96 -11.35 -9.88
N LYS A 34 -10.96 -10.58 -9.45
CA LYS A 34 -10.02 -10.95 -8.37
C LYS A 34 -10.48 -10.46 -7.00
N ILE A 35 -11.57 -9.70 -6.91
CA ILE A 35 -12.08 -9.19 -5.64
C ILE A 35 -12.82 -10.31 -4.92
N GLU A 36 -12.27 -10.74 -3.79
CA GLU A 36 -12.90 -11.74 -2.95
C GLU A 36 -14.21 -11.18 -2.34
N GLY A 37 -15.31 -11.90 -2.51
CA GLY A 37 -16.64 -11.44 -2.12
C GLY A 37 -17.27 -10.40 -3.06
N GLY A 38 -16.61 -10.10 -4.18
CA GLY A 38 -17.04 -9.14 -5.19
C GLY A 38 -17.78 -9.75 -6.38
N GLU A 39 -18.11 -11.05 -6.35
CA GLU A 39 -18.55 -11.83 -7.53
C GLU A 39 -19.86 -11.34 -8.14
N LYS A 40 -20.67 -10.61 -7.35
CA LYS A 40 -21.97 -10.05 -7.77
C LYS A 40 -21.90 -8.58 -8.15
N LEU A 41 -20.74 -7.94 -8.07
CA LEU A 41 -20.59 -6.53 -8.41
C LEU A 41 -20.69 -6.36 -9.93
N SER A 42 -21.48 -5.38 -10.36
CA SER A 42 -21.34 -4.84 -11.70
C SER A 42 -20.02 -4.06 -11.83
N TYR A 43 -19.54 -3.90 -13.06
CA TYR A 43 -18.34 -3.11 -13.33
C TYR A 43 -18.51 -1.63 -12.94
N ASP A 44 -19.72 -1.07 -13.11
CA ASP A 44 -20.01 0.28 -12.65
C ASP A 44 -19.96 0.40 -11.12
N GLU A 45 -20.56 -0.54 -10.38
CA GLU A 45 -20.46 -0.57 -8.91
C GLU A 45 -19.00 -0.68 -8.48
N TYR A 46 -18.20 -1.52 -9.14
CA TYR A 46 -16.78 -1.68 -8.86
C TYR A 46 -16.02 -0.34 -8.94
N LEU A 47 -16.23 0.44 -10.00
CA LEU A 47 -15.57 1.74 -10.17
C LEU A 47 -16.02 2.76 -9.11
N GLU A 48 -17.31 2.83 -8.80
CA GLU A 48 -17.81 3.75 -7.77
C GLU A 48 -17.30 3.37 -6.37
N ILE A 49 -17.31 2.07 -6.03
CA ILE A 49 -16.80 1.58 -4.74
C ILE A 49 -15.30 1.84 -4.61
N GLN A 50 -14.49 1.63 -5.66
CA GLN A 50 -13.08 1.99 -5.65
C GLN A 50 -12.90 3.47 -5.34
N ARG A 51 -13.59 4.35 -6.07
CA ARG A 51 -13.51 5.81 -5.84
C ARG A 51 -13.85 6.19 -4.40
N GLU A 52 -14.88 5.59 -3.84
CA GLU A 52 -15.32 5.86 -2.46
C GLU A 52 -14.38 5.25 -1.40
N SER A 53 -13.64 4.21 -1.74
CA SER A 53 -12.74 3.50 -0.81
C SER A 53 -11.30 4.00 -0.88
N ALA A 54 -10.88 4.59 -1.99
CA ALA A 54 -9.48 4.77 -2.34
C ALA A 54 -8.69 5.69 -1.38
N LYS A 55 -9.33 6.56 -0.59
CA LYS A 55 -8.63 7.35 0.45
C LYS A 55 -8.44 6.61 1.77
N ASP A 56 -9.29 5.62 2.05
CA ASP A 56 -9.40 4.96 3.34
C ASP A 56 -8.96 3.48 3.29
N CYS A 57 -8.27 3.06 2.23
CA CYS A 57 -7.75 1.70 2.10
C CYS A 57 -6.41 1.53 2.83
N ARG A 58 -5.95 0.29 2.95
CA ARG A 58 -4.58 -0.03 3.41
C ARG A 58 -3.53 0.33 2.35
N HIS A 59 -3.13 1.59 2.33
CA HIS A 59 -2.26 2.18 1.30
C HIS A 59 -0.94 1.44 1.07
N TYR A 60 -0.28 0.91 2.10
CA TYR A 60 0.99 0.21 1.89
C TYR A 60 0.80 -1.20 1.31
N PHE A 61 -0.34 -1.82 1.58
CA PHE A 61 -0.73 -3.04 0.88
C PHE A 61 -1.15 -2.74 -0.57
N GLU A 62 -1.86 -1.63 -0.81
CA GLU A 62 -2.15 -1.17 -2.16
C GLU A 62 -0.86 -0.98 -2.98
N MET A 63 0.10 -0.25 -2.44
CA MET A 63 1.39 -0.03 -3.10
C MET A 63 2.08 -1.35 -3.43
N CYS A 64 2.17 -2.26 -2.48
CA CYS A 64 2.79 -3.57 -2.70
C CYS A 64 2.00 -4.48 -3.66
N TYR A 65 0.69 -4.26 -3.83
CA TYR A 65 -0.14 -4.99 -4.79
C TYR A 65 0.16 -4.59 -6.25
N TYR A 66 0.51 -3.32 -6.49
CA TYR A 66 0.89 -2.83 -7.83
C TYR A 66 2.39 -2.87 -8.12
N GLU A 67 3.21 -2.85 -7.06
CA GLU A 67 4.67 -2.89 -7.09
C GLU A 67 5.21 -4.25 -6.63
N MET A 68 6.30 -4.29 -5.87
CA MET A 68 6.92 -5.52 -5.37
C MET A 68 6.95 -5.58 -3.84
N VAL A 69 6.55 -6.71 -3.27
CA VAL A 69 6.69 -7.03 -1.84
C VAL A 69 8.12 -7.49 -1.56
N LEU A 70 8.77 -6.89 -0.56
CA LEU A 70 10.06 -7.34 -0.03
C LEU A 70 9.93 -8.07 1.33
N GLY A 71 8.81 -7.88 2.02
CA GLY A 71 8.45 -8.67 3.19
C GLY A 71 7.64 -7.90 4.22
N PHE A 72 7.18 -8.65 5.22
CA PHE A 72 6.40 -8.13 6.34
C PHE A 72 7.08 -8.47 7.65
N LYS A 73 6.89 -7.61 8.66
CA LYS A 73 7.28 -7.89 10.05
C LYS A 73 6.15 -7.47 10.98
N GLY A 74 5.81 -8.28 11.98
CA GLY A 74 4.70 -7.97 12.87
C GLY A 74 4.74 -8.75 14.17
N GLN A 75 4.15 -8.19 15.23
CA GLN A 75 3.90 -8.90 16.47
C GLN A 75 2.46 -9.42 16.53
N ILE A 76 2.30 -10.69 16.89
CA ILE A 76 0.98 -11.28 17.13
C ILE A 76 0.33 -10.60 18.36
N GLU A 77 -0.82 -9.98 18.14
CA GLU A 77 -1.63 -9.34 19.18
C GLU A 77 -2.70 -10.29 19.73
N LYS A 78 -3.37 -11.01 18.84
CA LYS A 78 -4.47 -11.92 19.18
C LYS A 78 -4.38 -13.16 18.30
N LYS A 79 -4.77 -14.29 18.86
CA LYS A 79 -4.86 -15.56 18.14
C LYS A 79 -6.13 -16.28 18.59
N ASN A 80 -6.86 -16.85 17.63
CA ASN A 80 -7.98 -17.75 17.89
C ASN A 80 -7.87 -18.96 16.96
N SER A 81 -8.84 -19.87 17.00
CA SER A 81 -8.79 -21.12 16.22
C SER A 81 -8.85 -20.94 14.71
N LYS A 82 -9.18 -19.75 14.21
CA LYS A 82 -9.33 -19.45 12.77
C LYS A 82 -8.33 -18.44 12.26
N ASN A 83 -8.00 -17.43 13.05
CA ASN A 83 -7.25 -16.27 12.61
C ASN A 83 -6.19 -15.82 13.64
N VAL A 84 -5.17 -15.14 13.11
CA VAL A 84 -4.19 -14.36 13.86
C VAL A 84 -4.37 -12.87 13.54
N CYS A 85 -4.21 -12.02 14.54
CA CYS A 85 -4.23 -10.57 14.41
C CYS A 85 -2.84 -10.02 14.73
N PHE A 86 -2.31 -9.20 13.84
CA PHE A 86 -1.12 -8.39 14.09
C PHE A 86 -1.56 -6.98 14.46
N LYS A 87 -1.07 -6.48 15.61
CA LYS A 87 -1.40 -5.12 16.05
C LYS A 87 -0.95 -4.09 15.02
N ARG A 88 0.28 -4.27 14.53
CA ARG A 88 0.90 -3.47 13.48
C ARG A 88 1.79 -4.35 12.63
N ILE A 89 1.73 -4.17 11.31
CA ILE A 89 2.63 -4.80 10.35
C ILE A 89 3.53 -3.72 9.77
N TYR A 90 4.83 -3.94 9.85
CA TYR A 90 5.82 -3.28 9.00
C TYR A 90 5.71 -3.83 7.58
N VAL A 91 5.72 -2.95 6.60
CA VAL A 91 5.67 -3.29 5.18
C VAL A 91 6.98 -2.87 4.52
N GLU A 92 7.64 -3.79 3.84
CA GLU A 92 8.80 -3.54 2.99
C GLU A 92 8.40 -3.79 1.54
N GLY A 93 8.63 -2.80 0.69
CA GLY A 93 8.35 -2.93 -0.74
C GLY A 93 9.36 -2.22 -1.61
N MET A 94 9.25 -2.43 -2.91
CA MET A 94 10.14 -1.85 -3.91
C MET A 94 9.32 -1.43 -5.13
N TYR A 95 9.52 -0.20 -5.57
CA TYR A 95 8.97 0.30 -6.83
C TYR A 95 9.70 -0.33 -8.01
N ARG A 96 9.08 -0.32 -9.19
CA ARG A 96 9.69 -0.78 -10.45
C ARG A 96 11.01 -0.11 -10.83
N ASP A 97 11.27 1.11 -10.32
CA ASP A 97 12.54 1.80 -10.52
C ASP A 97 13.66 1.32 -9.59
N CYS A 98 13.42 0.25 -8.82
CA CYS A 98 14.31 -0.33 -7.82
C CYS A 98 14.53 0.50 -6.55
N THR A 99 13.76 1.57 -6.34
CA THR A 99 13.75 2.27 -5.06
C THR A 99 12.90 1.52 -4.03
N CYS A 100 13.43 1.32 -2.83
CA CYS A 100 12.69 0.68 -1.74
C CYS A 100 11.83 1.71 -0.99
N PHE A 101 10.70 1.25 -0.47
CA PHE A 101 9.85 1.99 0.43
C PHE A 101 9.52 1.18 1.68
N ASP A 102 9.34 1.89 2.77
CA ASP A 102 8.84 1.33 4.03
C ASP A 102 7.42 1.84 4.30
N GLY A 103 6.66 1.02 5.02
CA GLY A 103 5.29 1.30 5.38
C GLY A 103 4.85 0.65 6.68
N LYS A 104 3.61 0.94 7.09
CA LYS A 104 2.96 0.27 8.21
C LYS A 104 1.45 0.21 8.05
N GLU A 105 0.88 -0.90 8.50
CA GLU A 105 -0.56 -1.13 8.54
C GLU A 105 -0.99 -1.58 9.94
N ASP A 106 -2.15 -1.13 10.40
CA ASP A 106 -2.67 -1.44 11.74
C ASP A 106 -3.73 -2.55 11.70
N HIS A 107 -3.77 -3.36 12.76
CA HIS A 107 -4.82 -4.33 13.08
C HIS A 107 -5.21 -5.25 11.91
N VAL A 108 -4.23 -6.00 11.42
CA VAL A 108 -4.34 -6.87 10.25
C VAL A 108 -4.64 -8.29 10.68
N TRP A 109 -5.73 -8.86 10.15
CA TRP A 109 -6.13 -10.24 10.39
C TRP A 109 -5.72 -11.12 9.22
N LEU A 110 -5.16 -12.29 9.54
CA LEU A 110 -4.84 -13.34 8.59
C LEU A 110 -5.44 -14.67 9.06
N PRO A 111 -5.76 -15.61 8.14
CA PRO A 111 -6.02 -16.99 8.51
C PRO A 111 -4.88 -17.55 9.37
N ILE A 112 -5.19 -18.44 10.31
CA ILE A 112 -4.20 -19.04 11.23
C ILE A 112 -3.22 -19.95 10.50
N ASN A 113 -3.54 -20.41 9.29
CA ASN A 113 -2.72 -21.30 8.50
C ASN A 113 -1.30 -20.76 8.32
N GLY A 114 -0.30 -21.52 8.78
CA GLY A 114 1.12 -21.14 8.82
C GLY A 114 1.56 -20.52 10.15
N PHE A 115 0.63 -20.08 10.98
CA PHE A 115 0.90 -19.42 12.28
C PHE A 115 0.59 -20.32 13.50
N GLU A 116 0.27 -21.60 13.31
CA GLU A 116 -0.22 -22.50 14.35
C GLU A 116 0.75 -22.67 15.52
N GLU A 117 2.05 -22.64 15.25
CA GLU A 117 3.11 -22.85 16.25
C GLU A 117 3.56 -21.57 16.99
N TYR A 118 3.09 -20.38 16.56
CA TYR A 118 3.52 -19.09 17.13
C TYR A 118 2.54 -18.56 18.16
N GLU A 119 3.03 -17.90 19.19
CA GLU A 119 2.21 -17.44 20.31
C GLU A 119 1.96 -15.92 20.30
N VAL A 120 0.96 -15.49 21.06
CA VAL A 120 0.71 -14.06 21.28
C VAL A 120 1.96 -13.42 21.89
N GLY A 121 2.39 -12.29 21.32
CA GLY A 121 3.64 -11.60 21.68
C GLY A 121 4.83 -11.94 20.79
N ASP A 122 4.77 -13.01 19.98
CA ASP A 122 5.85 -13.34 19.06
C ASP A 122 5.96 -12.32 17.93
N CYS A 123 7.19 -11.84 17.70
CA CYS A 123 7.54 -11.02 16.54
C CYS A 123 7.95 -11.95 15.40
N LEU A 124 7.34 -11.77 14.23
CA LEU A 124 7.56 -12.60 13.05
C LEU A 124 8.00 -11.74 11.87
N SER A 125 8.88 -12.30 11.04
CA SER A 125 9.13 -11.83 9.66
C SER A 125 8.62 -12.89 8.69
N PHE A 126 7.91 -12.46 7.64
CA PHE A 126 7.27 -13.37 6.70
C PHE A 126 6.97 -12.69 5.36
N PHE A 127 6.61 -13.49 4.37
CA PHE A 127 5.97 -13.06 3.12
C PHE A 127 4.50 -13.46 3.14
N ALA A 128 3.67 -12.77 2.36
CA ALA A 128 2.27 -13.12 2.18
C ALA A 128 1.77 -12.57 0.85
N GLU A 129 0.75 -13.21 0.28
CA GLU A 129 0.02 -12.72 -0.88
C GLU A 129 -0.89 -11.57 -0.46
N ILE A 130 -0.82 -10.44 -1.18
CA ILE A 130 -1.79 -9.36 -1.04
C ILE A 130 -2.97 -9.63 -1.97
N TYR A 131 -4.19 -9.53 -1.43
CA TYR A 131 -5.42 -9.72 -2.19
C TYR A 131 -6.43 -8.61 -1.93
N LEU A 132 -7.30 -8.40 -2.92
CA LEU A 132 -8.42 -7.47 -2.85
C LEU A 132 -9.65 -8.18 -2.28
N TYR A 133 -10.37 -7.53 -1.39
CA TYR A 133 -11.64 -8.04 -0.88
C TYR A 133 -12.70 -6.95 -0.74
N LEU A 134 -13.96 -7.36 -0.84
CA LEU A 134 -15.11 -6.49 -0.60
C LEU A 134 -15.51 -6.53 0.87
N LYS A 135 -15.30 -5.42 1.58
CA LYS A 135 -15.84 -5.20 2.93
C LYS A 135 -17.30 -4.77 2.84
N THR A 136 -18.17 -5.38 3.64
CA THR A 136 -19.63 -5.13 3.60
C THR A 136 -20.22 -4.63 4.92
N GLY A 137 -19.43 -4.56 6.00
CA GLY A 137 -19.94 -4.28 7.35
C GLY A 137 -20.48 -2.86 7.57
N ASN A 138 -19.93 -1.85 6.89
CA ASN A 138 -20.33 -0.44 6.99
C ASN A 138 -20.37 0.18 5.59
N GLY A 139 -21.28 -0.32 4.75
CA GLY A 139 -21.27 -0.05 3.31
C GLY A 139 -20.26 -0.93 2.58
N LYS A 140 -20.35 -0.94 1.25
CA LYS A 140 -19.41 -1.65 0.37
C LYS A 140 -18.11 -0.83 0.28
N LYS A 141 -16.97 -1.41 0.66
CA LYS A 141 -15.64 -0.85 0.42
C LYS A 141 -14.70 -1.90 -0.14
N ILE A 142 -13.82 -1.52 -1.05
CA ILE A 142 -12.73 -2.38 -1.51
C ILE A 142 -11.49 -2.05 -0.67
N ASP A 143 -10.83 -3.10 -0.19
CA ASP A 143 -9.65 -2.97 0.66
C ASP A 143 -8.69 -4.15 0.41
N TYR A 144 -7.50 -4.06 0.99
CA TYR A 144 -6.42 -5.00 0.80
C TYR A 144 -6.20 -5.82 2.07
N GLY A 145 -5.95 -7.11 1.89
CA GLY A 145 -5.64 -8.08 2.95
C GLY A 145 -4.41 -8.90 2.62
N LEU A 146 -3.95 -9.69 3.60
CA LEU A 146 -2.87 -10.65 3.45
C LEU A 146 -3.41 -12.08 3.60
N ARG A 147 -2.93 -12.99 2.75
CA ARG A 147 -3.23 -14.43 2.84
C ARG A 147 -2.01 -15.26 2.44
N ASN A 148 -2.10 -16.58 2.63
CA ASN A 148 -1.06 -17.53 2.22
C ASN A 148 0.35 -17.11 2.71
N PRO A 149 0.57 -17.05 4.03
CA PRO A 149 1.86 -16.63 4.57
C PRO A 149 2.95 -17.66 4.26
N GLU A 150 4.16 -17.19 3.99
CA GLU A 150 5.31 -17.99 3.59
C GLU A 150 6.59 -17.51 4.27
N GLY A 151 7.56 -18.42 4.42
CA GLY A 151 8.90 -18.08 4.93
C GLY A 151 8.89 -17.46 6.33
N ILE A 152 7.93 -17.85 7.18
CA ILE A 152 7.71 -17.28 8.50
C ILE A 152 8.92 -17.60 9.40
N LYS A 153 9.45 -16.57 10.06
CA LYS A 153 10.57 -16.65 10.98
C LYS A 153 10.28 -15.85 12.23
N LYS A 154 10.45 -16.46 13.40
CA LYS A 154 10.48 -15.73 14.67
C LYS A 154 11.71 -14.83 14.74
N ILE A 155 11.51 -13.58 15.12
CA ILE A 155 12.55 -12.57 15.31
C ILE A 155 12.44 -12.00 16.73
N GLU A 156 13.50 -11.39 17.23
CA GLU A 156 13.51 -10.81 18.58
C GLU A 156 12.57 -9.59 18.67
N ALA A 157 12.73 -8.66 17.73
CA ALA A 157 11.93 -7.44 17.64
C ALA A 157 11.96 -6.88 16.20
N TYR A 158 11.09 -5.90 15.94
CA TYR A 158 11.11 -5.08 14.74
C TYR A 158 10.75 -3.64 15.09
N GLU A 159 11.17 -2.70 14.26
CA GLU A 159 10.86 -1.29 14.42
C GLU A 159 9.95 -0.82 13.30
N LEU A 160 8.94 -0.03 13.65
CA LEU A 160 8.05 0.60 12.68
C LEU A 160 8.67 1.90 12.16
N PRO A 161 8.45 2.25 10.88
CA PRO A 161 8.83 3.56 10.40
C PRO A 161 8.06 4.65 11.15
N SER A 162 8.78 5.68 11.59
CA SER A 162 8.18 6.86 12.20
C SER A 162 7.40 7.67 11.16
N ASP A 163 6.41 8.45 11.60
CA ASP A 163 5.62 9.30 10.69
C ASP A 163 6.53 10.33 9.98
N ASP A 164 7.57 10.81 10.65
CA ASP A 164 8.57 11.69 10.05
C ASP A 164 9.39 10.98 8.95
N LYS A 165 9.73 9.70 9.13
CA LYS A 165 10.41 8.89 8.09
C LYS A 165 9.50 8.71 6.88
N LEU A 166 8.23 8.36 7.11
CA LEU A 166 7.23 8.18 6.04
C LEU A 166 6.96 9.50 5.31
N LEU A 167 6.81 10.61 6.03
CA LEU A 167 6.65 11.94 5.45
C LEU A 167 7.86 12.32 4.59
N MET A 168 9.08 12.05 5.06
CA MET A 168 10.30 12.30 4.28
C MET A 168 10.37 11.45 3.02
N GLN A 169 9.87 10.21 3.05
CA GLN A 169 9.75 9.35 1.86
C GLN A 169 8.80 9.98 0.84
N SER A 170 7.61 10.43 1.25
CA SER A 170 6.66 11.13 0.37
C SER A 170 7.24 12.42 -0.20
N ILE A 171 7.95 13.21 0.61
CA ILE A 171 8.64 14.42 0.16
C ILE A 171 9.69 14.08 -0.90
N ASN A 172 10.45 12.99 -0.72
CA ASN A 172 11.43 12.56 -1.70
C ASN A 172 10.76 12.15 -3.02
N SER A 173 9.61 11.47 -2.99
CA SER A 173 8.84 11.13 -4.20
C SER A 173 8.49 12.38 -5.00
N ILE A 174 7.87 13.38 -4.34
CA ILE A 174 7.47 14.65 -4.98
C ILE A 174 8.69 15.37 -5.57
N ILE A 175 9.81 15.42 -4.83
CA ILE A 175 11.03 16.07 -5.31
C ILE A 175 11.59 15.35 -6.55
N CYS A 176 11.53 14.02 -6.58
CA CYS A 176 11.99 13.23 -7.71
C CYS A 176 11.07 13.39 -8.93
N GLU A 177 9.75 13.27 -8.75
CA GLU A 177 8.75 13.42 -9.81
C GLU A 177 8.84 14.78 -10.51
N THR A 178 9.04 15.85 -9.72
CA THR A 178 9.15 17.24 -10.23
C THR A 178 10.58 17.64 -10.64
N CYS A 179 11.54 16.71 -10.58
CA CYS A 179 12.93 17.01 -10.91
C CYS A 179 13.13 17.08 -12.42
N PHE A 180 13.80 18.12 -12.90
CA PHE A 180 14.22 18.23 -14.31
C PHE A 180 15.25 17.15 -14.74
N LEU A 181 15.76 16.35 -13.79
CA LEU A 181 16.67 15.24 -14.02
C LEU A 181 16.02 13.86 -13.83
N ASN A 182 14.68 13.80 -13.71
CA ASN A 182 13.97 12.57 -13.34
C ASN A 182 14.17 11.42 -14.35
N GLU A 183 14.26 11.74 -15.64
CA GLU A 183 14.50 10.77 -16.73
C GLU A 183 15.98 10.38 -16.88
N GLN A 184 16.91 11.12 -16.26
CA GLN A 184 18.35 10.92 -16.37
C GLN A 184 18.95 10.22 -15.14
N CYS A 185 18.22 10.19 -14.03
CA CYS A 185 18.62 9.45 -12.85
C CYS A 185 18.23 7.97 -12.99
N TYR A 186 19.03 7.08 -12.39
CA TYR A 186 18.65 5.68 -12.20
C TYR A 186 18.18 5.52 -10.74
N GLY A 187 17.17 4.69 -10.46
CA GLY A 187 16.45 4.61 -9.17
C GLY A 187 17.28 4.12 -7.98
N GLY A 188 18.27 4.92 -7.61
CA GLY A 188 19.31 4.67 -6.61
C GLY A 188 20.49 5.65 -6.71
N TYR A 189 20.64 6.35 -7.84
CA TYR A 189 21.69 7.32 -8.08
C TYR A 189 21.13 8.69 -8.49
N CYS A 190 21.00 9.59 -7.51
CA CYS A 190 20.56 10.96 -7.73
C CYS A 190 21.71 11.82 -8.30
N LEU A 191 21.48 12.44 -9.46
CA LEU A 191 22.45 13.34 -10.11
C LEU A 191 22.45 14.77 -9.54
N ARG A 192 21.50 15.10 -8.65
CA ARG A 192 21.35 16.45 -8.12
C ARG A 192 22.42 16.76 -7.07
N ASN A 193 22.87 18.01 -7.02
CA ASN A 193 23.77 18.47 -5.96
C ASN A 193 23.15 18.21 -4.57
N LYS A 194 23.93 17.56 -3.69
CA LYS A 194 23.47 17.08 -2.38
C LYS A 194 23.03 18.21 -1.44
N ASP A 195 23.70 19.36 -1.47
CA ASP A 195 23.37 20.48 -0.58
C ASP A 195 22.10 21.20 -1.04
N LYS A 196 21.93 21.38 -2.35
CA LYS A 196 20.66 21.87 -2.92
C LYS A 196 19.51 20.91 -2.58
N LEU A 197 19.72 19.59 -2.69
CA LEU A 197 18.70 18.59 -2.35
C LEU A 197 18.31 18.65 -0.86
N LYS A 198 19.28 18.80 0.05
CA LYS A 198 19.02 18.97 1.49
C LYS A 198 18.20 20.23 1.77
N ALA A 199 18.52 21.35 1.12
CA ALA A 199 17.78 22.61 1.28
C ALA A 199 16.31 22.44 0.87
N ILE A 200 16.06 21.85 -0.30
CA ILE A 200 14.70 21.61 -0.81
C ILE A 200 13.92 20.69 0.14
N ARG A 201 14.51 19.56 0.55
CA ARG A 201 13.90 18.67 1.55
C ARG A 201 13.48 19.41 2.81
N LYS A 202 14.34 20.27 3.34
CA LYS A 202 14.06 21.06 4.55
C LYS A 202 12.90 22.03 4.32
N ASP A 203 12.87 22.71 3.18
CA ASP A 203 11.82 23.69 2.90
C ASP A 203 10.46 23.02 2.60
N THR A 204 10.44 21.93 1.83
CA THR A 204 9.23 21.13 1.61
C THR A 204 8.71 20.53 2.92
N LEU A 205 9.59 20.04 3.80
CA LEU A 205 9.20 19.51 5.11
C LEU A 205 8.54 20.59 5.98
N LYS A 206 9.07 21.81 6.01
CA LYS A 206 8.44 22.93 6.74
C LYS A 206 7.03 23.22 6.20
N ILE A 207 6.86 23.23 4.87
CA ILE A 207 5.57 23.46 4.24
C ILE A 207 4.59 22.33 4.59
N ALA A 208 5.03 21.08 4.54
CA ALA A 208 4.20 19.93 4.84
C ALA A 208 3.74 19.88 6.31
N LYS A 209 4.61 20.29 7.25
CA LYS A 209 4.28 20.36 8.69
C LYS A 209 3.49 21.60 9.11
N ALA A 210 3.32 22.58 8.22
CA ALA A 210 2.58 23.81 8.50
C ALA A 210 1.08 23.73 8.13
N LYS A 211 0.63 22.60 7.59
CA LYS A 211 -0.78 22.27 7.32
C LYS A 211 -1.33 21.39 8.43
#